data_AF-A0AAD9I5V0-F1
#
_entry.id   AF-A0AAD9I5V0-F1
#
_cell.length_a   1.000
_cell.length_b   1.000
_cell.length_c   1.000
_cell.angle_alpha   90.00
_cell.angle_beta   90.00
_cell.angle_gamma   90.00
#
_symmetry.space_group_name_H-M   'P 1'
#
loop_
_entity.id
_entity.type
_entity.pdbx_description
1 polymer ?
#
loop_
_entity_poly.entity_id
_entity_poly.type
_entity_poly.pdbx_seq_one_letter_code
_entity_poly.pdbx_strand_id
1 'polypeptide(L)'
;MACLPPSDDGHPALRGTLLAAAITSVCSAGFLLLGFDQGAMSGVVLSPAWRDTMGVPSDLAIGTLTALFTVGAVLGALFSAVHAETLGRKGTLFLGALLVLKGAVMQAASTGQIIFGLGRVTAGLGIGQVTAVAPVYQSETAGSGQRGWRIACQLTAMLVKRSGACR
;
A
#
# COMPACT_ATOMS: atom_id res chain seq x y z
N MET A 1 10.68 31.03 -0.95
CA MET A 1 10.49 30.95 -2.40
C MET A 1 11.88 30.98 -3.02
N ALA A 2 12.43 29.81 -3.35
CA ALA A 2 13.72 29.69 -4.01
C ALA A 2 13.50 28.78 -5.23
N CYS A 3 13.53 29.39 -6.43
CA CYS A 3 13.60 28.65 -7.68
C CYS A 3 14.96 27.96 -7.73
N LEU A 4 14.97 26.64 -7.61
CA LEU A 4 16.13 25.86 -8.04
C LEU A 4 16.20 25.99 -9.57
N PRO A 5 17.38 26.31 -10.15
CA PRO A 5 17.54 26.41 -11.59
C PRO A 5 17.32 25.04 -12.25
N PRO A 6 16.80 25.00 -13.49
CA PRO A 6 16.65 23.76 -14.23
C PRO A 6 18.04 23.24 -14.64
N SER A 7 18.42 22.05 -14.15
CA SER A 7 19.59 21.32 -14.68
C SER A 7 19.19 20.62 -15.99
N ASP A 8 19.77 21.04 -17.12
CA ASP A 8 19.58 20.40 -18.42
C ASP A 8 20.43 19.13 -18.50
N ASP A 9 19.86 18.03 -18.01
CA ASP A 9 20.41 16.68 -18.17
C ASP A 9 19.46 15.93 -19.11
N GLY A 10 19.89 15.68 -20.35
CA GLY A 10 19.13 15.18 -21.50
C GLY A 10 18.55 13.77 -21.40
N HIS A 11 17.97 13.40 -20.26
CA HIS A 11 17.13 12.22 -20.10
C HIS A 11 15.65 12.63 -20.22
N PRO A 12 14.80 11.85 -20.91
CA PRO A 12 13.34 12.07 -20.92
C PRO A 12 12.75 11.70 -19.55
N ALA A 13 13.15 12.43 -18.51
CA ALA A 13 12.81 12.16 -17.12
C ALA A 13 11.62 13.02 -16.72
N LEU A 14 10.56 12.40 -16.19
CA LEU A 14 9.43 13.10 -15.60
C LEU A 14 9.95 14.14 -14.59
N ARG A 15 9.76 15.44 -14.87
CA ARG A 15 10.11 16.54 -13.96
C ARG A 15 8.87 17.30 -13.51
N GLY A 16 8.93 17.87 -12.30
CA GLY A 16 7.89 18.74 -11.76
C GLY A 16 6.57 18.02 -11.44
N THR A 17 5.46 18.56 -11.93
CA THR A 17 4.09 18.09 -11.62
C THR A 17 3.83 16.66 -12.11
N LEU A 18 4.45 16.23 -13.21
CA LEU A 18 4.33 14.87 -13.72
C LEU A 18 4.96 13.83 -12.79
N LEU A 19 6.15 14.13 -12.24
CA LEU A 19 6.80 13.27 -11.26
C LEU A 19 5.98 13.18 -9.97
N ALA A 20 5.47 14.31 -9.50
CA ALA A 20 4.58 14.37 -8.35
C ALA A 20 3.31 13.54 -8.57
N ALA A 21 2.69 13.63 -9.75
CA ALA A 21 1.50 12.85 -10.09
C ALA A 21 1.81 11.35 -10.14
N ALA A 22 2.97 10.94 -10.68
CA ALA A 22 3.41 9.55 -10.71
C ALA A 22 3.69 8.99 -9.29
N ILE A 23 4.26 9.80 -8.40
CA ILE A 23 4.46 9.41 -7.01
C ILE A 23 3.12 9.25 -6.29
N THR A 24 2.24 10.23 -6.46
CA THR A 24 0.89 10.18 -5.86
C THR A 24 0.10 8.99 -6.40
N SER A 25 0.20 8.63 -7.69
CA SER A 25 -0.51 7.47 -8.23
C SER A 25 -0.02 6.15 -7.64
N VAL A 26 1.30 5.97 -7.46
CA VAL A 26 1.87 4.78 -6.81
C VAL A 26 1.45 4.70 -5.35
N CYS A 27 1.54 5.80 -4.60
CA CYS A 27 1.08 5.84 -3.21
C CYS A 27 -0.43 5.54 -3.10
N SER A 28 -1.24 6.09 -4.01
CA SER A 28 -2.69 5.84 -4.05
C SER A 28 -2.99 4.38 -4.37
N ALA A 29 -2.25 3.76 -5.30
CA ALA A 29 -2.40 2.35 -5.62
C ALA A 29 -2.15 1.43 -4.41
N GLY A 30 -1.20 1.78 -3.53
CA GLY A 30 -0.98 1.04 -2.28
C GLY A 30 -2.18 1.09 -1.32
N PHE A 31 -2.81 2.26 -1.18
CA PHE A 31 -4.02 2.42 -0.36
C PHE A 31 -5.26 1.79 -1.00
N LEU A 32 -5.35 1.83 -2.33
CA LEU A 32 -6.38 1.10 -3.08
C LEU A 32 -6.25 -0.41 -2.87
N LEU A 33 -5.02 -0.93 -2.87
CA LEU A 33 -4.76 -2.36 -2.66
C LEU A 33 -5.18 -2.81 -1.25
N LEU A 34 -4.94 -1.99 -0.22
CA LEU A 34 -5.46 -2.21 1.14
C LEU A 34 -7.00 -2.36 1.11
N GLY A 35 -7.70 -1.41 0.48
CA GLY A 35 -9.16 -1.46 0.38
C GLY A 35 -9.66 -2.65 -0.43
N PHE A 36 -8.99 -2.97 -1.53
CA PHE A 36 -9.30 -4.11 -2.38
C PHE A 36 -9.14 -5.44 -1.63
N ASP A 37 -8.06 -5.66 -0.87
CA ASP A 37 -7.85 -6.90 -0.13
C ASP A 37 -8.95 -7.16 0.91
N GLN A 38 -9.36 -6.11 1.63
CA GLN A 38 -10.44 -6.19 2.62
C GLN A 38 -11.80 -6.45 1.95
N GLY A 39 -12.08 -5.77 0.82
CA GLY A 39 -13.29 -6.00 0.04
C GLY A 39 -13.34 -7.37 -0.63
N ALA A 40 -12.21 -7.88 -1.13
CA ALA A 40 -12.11 -9.20 -1.72
C ALA A 40 -12.34 -10.28 -0.67
N MET A 41 -11.79 -10.12 0.55
CA MET A 41 -11.98 -11.08 1.63
C MET A 41 -13.45 -11.21 2.03
N SER A 42 -14.21 -10.11 2.09
CA SER A 42 -15.65 -10.18 2.43
C SER A 42 -16.46 -10.98 1.40
N GLY A 43 -16.08 -10.94 0.11
CA GLY A 43 -16.67 -11.76 -0.94
C GLY A 43 -16.21 -13.22 -0.90
N VAL A 44 -14.91 -13.46 -0.72
CA VAL A 44 -14.32 -14.81 -0.70
C VAL A 44 -14.87 -15.65 0.46
N VAL A 45 -15.04 -15.04 1.63
CA VAL A 45 -15.62 -15.71 2.80
C VAL A 45 -17.02 -16.25 2.51
N LEU A 46 -17.80 -15.60 1.64
CA LEU A 46 -19.14 -16.04 1.25
C LEU A 46 -19.13 -17.20 0.24
N SER A 47 -18.01 -17.47 -0.43
CA SER A 47 -17.92 -18.51 -1.46
C SER A 47 -17.94 -19.92 -0.87
N PRO A 48 -18.81 -20.83 -1.36
CA PRO A 48 -18.84 -22.23 -0.92
C PRO A 48 -17.54 -22.96 -1.26
N ALA A 49 -16.97 -22.74 -2.46
CA ALA A 49 -15.72 -23.37 -2.89
C ALA A 49 -14.54 -23.04 -1.96
N TRP A 50 -14.49 -21.80 -1.46
CA TRP A 50 -13.47 -21.39 -0.50
C TRP A 50 -13.69 -22.06 0.86
N ARG A 51 -14.93 -22.13 1.34
CA ARG A 51 -15.26 -22.80 2.61
C ARG A 51 -14.93 -24.30 2.58
N ASP A 52 -15.15 -24.96 1.45
CA ASP A 52 -14.82 -26.38 1.27
C ASP A 52 -13.30 -26.59 1.29
N THR A 53 -12.55 -25.73 0.58
CA THR A 53 -11.08 -25.77 0.57
C THR A 53 -10.47 -25.49 1.95
N MET A 54 -11.13 -24.64 2.74
CA MET A 54 -10.71 -24.31 4.10
C MET A 54 -11.20 -25.31 5.16
N GLY A 55 -12.04 -26.29 4.80
CA GLY A 55 -12.61 -27.26 5.74
C GLY A 55 -13.58 -26.62 6.73
N VAL A 56 -14.75 -26.20 6.22
CA VAL A 56 -15.90 -25.63 6.96
C VAL A 56 -15.48 -24.78 8.16
N PRO A 57 -14.84 -23.62 7.91
CA PRO A 57 -14.35 -22.75 8.98
C PRO A 57 -15.52 -22.19 9.80
N SER A 58 -15.43 -22.28 11.12
CA SER A 58 -16.37 -21.59 12.02
C SER A 58 -16.26 -20.07 11.85
N ASP A 59 -17.30 -19.33 12.25
CA ASP A 59 -17.28 -17.86 12.21
C ASP A 59 -16.08 -17.28 12.99
N LEU A 60 -15.68 -17.95 14.08
CA LEU A 60 -14.49 -17.62 14.84
C LEU A 60 -13.20 -17.81 14.03
N ALA A 61 -13.10 -18.89 13.25
CA ALA A 61 -11.94 -19.14 12.39
C ALA A 61 -11.83 -18.09 11.27
N ILE A 62 -12.94 -17.73 10.64
CA ILE A 62 -13.01 -16.68 9.62
C ILE A 62 -12.56 -15.33 10.21
N GLY A 63 -13.09 -14.99 11.39
CA GLY A 63 -12.72 -13.76 12.10
C GLY A 63 -11.24 -13.73 12.45
N THR A 64 -10.69 -14.87 12.89
CA THR A 64 -9.26 -15.00 13.22
C THR A 64 -8.39 -14.83 11.97
N LEU A 65 -8.72 -15.49 10.86
CA LEU A 65 -7.99 -15.36 9.60
C LEU A 65 -7.98 -13.94 9.05
N THR A 66 -9.09 -13.21 9.24
CA THR A 66 -9.19 -11.80 8.84
C THR A 66 -8.38 -10.91 9.78
N ALA A 67 -8.43 -11.16 11.10
CA ALA A 67 -7.69 -10.40 12.10
C ALA A 67 -6.16 -10.56 11.97
N LEU A 68 -5.68 -11.73 11.51
CA LEU A 68 -4.25 -11.97 11.26
C LEU A 68 -3.62 -10.97 10.28
N PHE A 69 -4.39 -10.45 9.32
CA PHE A 69 -3.93 -9.40 8.43
C PHE A 69 -3.61 -8.11 9.20
N THR A 70 -4.50 -7.70 10.10
CA THR A 70 -4.33 -6.51 10.95
C THR A 70 -3.14 -6.67 11.90
N VAL A 71 -2.98 -7.86 12.50
CA VAL A 71 -1.81 -8.17 13.34
C VAL A 71 -0.51 -8.05 12.53
N GLY A 72 -0.49 -8.62 11.33
CA GLY A 72 0.63 -8.47 10.39
C GLY A 72 0.89 -7.00 10.04
N ALA A 73 -0.16 -6.21 9.81
CA ALA A 73 -0.03 -4.79 9.49
C ALA A 73 0.56 -3.97 10.64
N VAL A 74 0.17 -4.23 11.89
CA VAL A 74 0.76 -3.57 13.07
C VAL A 74 2.25 -3.89 13.17
N LEU A 75 2.62 -5.16 13.03
CA LEU A 75 4.02 -5.57 13.04
C LEU A 75 4.80 -4.93 11.88
N GLY A 76 4.22 -4.91 10.68
CA GLY A 76 4.80 -4.32 9.49
C GLY A 76 5.05 -2.81 9.66
N ALA A 77 4.11 -2.09 10.26
CA ALA A 77 4.25 -0.68 10.58
C ALA A 77 5.38 -0.43 11.61
N LEU A 78 5.50 -1.27 12.65
CA LEU A 78 6.60 -1.19 13.61
C LEU A 78 7.96 -1.43 12.95
N PHE A 79 8.06 -2.47 12.11
CA PHE A 79 9.30 -2.72 11.36
C PHE A 79 9.60 -1.60 10.36
N SER A 80 8.59 -0.94 9.81
CA SER A 80 8.79 0.16 8.85
C SER A 80 9.58 1.32 9.45
N ALA A 81 9.47 1.59 10.75
CA ALA A 81 10.19 2.68 11.41
C ALA A 81 11.72 2.51 11.26
N VAL A 82 12.24 1.28 11.38
CA VAL A 82 13.67 0.98 11.24
C VAL A 82 14.08 0.86 9.77
N HIS A 83 13.24 0.24 8.95
CA HIS A 83 13.56 0.00 7.53
C HIS A 83 13.45 1.27 6.67
N ALA A 84 12.61 2.23 7.05
CA ALA A 84 12.42 3.48 6.31
C ALA A 84 13.63 4.42 6.39
N GLU A 85 14.38 4.36 7.49
CA GLU A 85 15.59 5.16 7.69
C GLU A 85 16.79 4.57 6.94
N THR A 86 16.90 3.25 6.88
CA THR A 86 18.06 2.54 6.31
C THR A 86 17.99 2.36 4.78
N LEU A 87 16.83 1.94 4.25
CA LEU A 87 16.63 1.67 2.82
C LEU A 87 16.10 2.89 2.04
N GLY A 88 15.72 3.94 2.77
CA GLY A 88 15.03 5.10 2.22
C GLY A 88 13.59 4.79 1.79
N ARG A 89 12.81 5.84 1.55
CA ARG A 89 11.34 5.75 1.43
C ARG A 89 10.89 4.93 0.22
N LYS A 90 11.54 5.14 -0.94
CA LYS A 90 11.27 4.38 -2.17
C LYS A 90 11.61 2.89 -2.02
N GLY A 91 12.74 2.58 -1.36
CA GLY A 91 13.17 1.21 -1.12
C GLY A 91 12.20 0.45 -0.23
N THR A 92 11.73 1.09 0.84
CA THR A 92 10.74 0.49 1.75
C THR A 92 9.39 0.25 1.09
N LEU A 93 8.93 1.16 0.21
CA LEU A 93 7.70 0.95 -0.57
C LEU A 93 7.82 -0.25 -1.52
N PHE A 94 8.98 -0.41 -2.18
CA PHE A 94 9.23 -1.54 -3.05
C PHE A 94 9.30 -2.87 -2.29
N LEU A 95 9.99 -2.89 -1.14
CA LEU A 95 10.04 -4.06 -0.27
C LEU A 95 8.64 -4.45 0.24
N GLY A 96 7.85 -3.46 0.66
CA GLY A 96 6.46 -3.67 1.05
C GLY A 96 5.64 -4.31 -0.07
N ALA A 97 5.75 -3.80 -1.30
CA ALA A 97 5.06 -4.38 -2.46
C ALA A 97 5.46 -5.84 -2.73
N LEU A 98 6.75 -6.19 -2.59
CA LEU A 98 7.21 -7.58 -2.73
C LEU A 98 6.62 -8.51 -1.66
N LEU A 99 6.52 -8.04 -0.41
CA LEU A 99 5.91 -8.81 0.68
C LEU A 99 4.42 -9.04 0.43
N VAL A 100 3.70 -8.03 -0.06
CA VAL A 100 2.30 -8.16 -0.43
C VAL A 100 2.13 -9.16 -1.57
N LEU A 101 2.97 -9.09 -2.60
CA LEU A 101 2.94 -10.04 -3.71
C LEU A 101 3.18 -11.48 -3.24
N LYS A 102 4.19 -11.69 -2.38
CA LYS A 102 4.48 -13.00 -1.80
C LYS A 102 3.32 -13.53 -0.96
N GLY A 103 2.69 -12.66 -0.15
CA GLY A 103 1.50 -13.00 0.63
C GLY A 103 0.32 -13.41 -0.26
N ALA A 104 0.05 -12.65 -1.33
CA ALA A 104 -1.01 -12.93 -2.28
C ALA A 104 -0.81 -14.28 -3.00
N VAL A 105 0.41 -14.58 -3.45
CA VAL A 105 0.75 -15.88 -4.06
C VAL A 105 0.53 -17.03 -3.08
N MET A 106 0.93 -16.85 -1.82
CA MET A 106 0.74 -17.86 -0.78
C MET A 106 -0.74 -18.08 -0.44
N GLN A 107 -1.56 -17.03 -0.47
CA GLN A 107 -3.02 -17.14 -0.32
C GLN A 107 -3.65 -17.86 -1.51
N ALA A 108 -3.23 -17.53 -2.74
CA ALA A 108 -3.75 -18.14 -3.96
C ALA A 108 -3.41 -19.64 -4.05
N ALA A 109 -2.23 -20.04 -3.58
CA ALA A 109 -1.80 -21.44 -3.55
C ALA A 109 -2.23 -22.20 -2.28
N SER A 110 -3.00 -21.58 -1.39
CA SER A 110 -3.34 -22.20 -0.10
C SER A 110 -4.38 -23.30 -0.27
N THR A 111 -4.09 -24.46 0.32
CA THR A 111 -4.99 -25.63 0.37
C THR A 111 -5.58 -25.85 1.76
N GLY A 112 -5.49 -24.86 2.64
CA GLY A 112 -5.97 -24.95 4.01
C GLY A 112 -5.73 -23.67 4.82
N GLN A 113 -6.39 -23.62 5.98
CA GLN A 113 -6.49 -22.41 6.81
C GLN A 113 -5.12 -21.89 7.30
N ILE A 114 -4.17 -22.79 7.60
CA ILE A 114 -2.86 -22.40 8.13
C ILE A 114 -2.05 -21.64 7.08
N ILE A 115 -1.92 -22.19 5.86
CA ILE A 115 -1.17 -21.55 4.77
C ILE A 115 -1.84 -20.22 4.38
N PHE A 116 -3.17 -20.19 4.36
CA PHE A 116 -3.93 -18.97 4.11
C PHE A 116 -3.69 -17.90 5.19
N GLY A 117 -3.69 -18.30 6.46
CA GLY A 117 -3.41 -17.42 7.60
C GLY A 117 -1.98 -16.87 7.59
N LEU A 118 -0.97 -17.68 7.26
CA LEU A 118 0.40 -17.20 7.05
C LEU A 118 0.45 -16.20 5.89
N GLY A 119 -0.34 -16.43 4.84
CA GLY A 119 -0.47 -15.53 3.69
C GLY A 119 -1.01 -14.18 4.12
N ARG A 120 -2.04 -14.18 4.98
CA ARG A 120 -2.63 -12.97 5.59
C ARG A 120 -1.61 -12.19 6.42
N VAL A 121 -0.82 -12.87 7.27
CA VAL A 121 0.22 -12.21 8.07
C VAL A 121 1.30 -11.59 7.16
N THR A 122 1.75 -12.32 6.15
CA THR A 122 2.81 -11.85 5.23
C THR A 122 2.34 -10.67 4.37
N ALA A 123 1.12 -10.73 3.84
CA ALA A 123 0.50 -9.62 3.11
C ALA A 123 0.28 -8.41 4.04
N GLY A 124 -0.17 -8.66 5.28
CA GLY A 124 -0.32 -7.64 6.31
C GLY A 124 0.99 -6.92 6.61
N LEU A 125 2.10 -7.64 6.79
CA LEU A 125 3.42 -7.05 7.01
C LEU A 125 3.80 -6.06 5.90
N GLY A 126 3.60 -6.45 4.63
CA GLY A 126 3.89 -5.59 3.49
C GLY A 126 2.98 -4.36 3.43
N ILE A 127 1.67 -4.53 3.64
CA ILE A 127 0.72 -3.42 3.65
C ILE A 127 0.95 -2.46 4.82
N GLY A 128 1.32 -2.98 6.00
CA GLY A 128 1.67 -2.16 7.16
C GLY A 128 2.86 -1.24 6.87
N GLN A 129 3.87 -1.75 6.16
CA GLN A 129 5.00 -0.93 5.71
C GLN A 129 4.58 0.14 4.68
N VAL A 130 3.78 -0.24 3.68
CA VAL A 130 3.32 0.68 2.64
C VAL A 130 2.47 1.81 3.24
N THR A 131 1.54 1.48 4.14
CA THR A 131 0.62 2.47 4.74
C THR A 131 1.32 3.41 5.72
N ALA A 132 2.39 2.97 6.39
CA ALA A 132 3.21 3.83 7.24
C ALA A 132 4.11 4.79 6.44
N VAL A 133 4.73 4.30 5.36
CA VAL A 133 5.77 5.06 4.62
C VAL A 133 5.19 5.96 3.53
N ALA A 134 4.12 5.53 2.84
CA ALA A 134 3.55 6.27 1.73
C ALA A 134 3.11 7.72 2.07
N PRO A 135 2.38 8.02 3.17
CA PRO A 135 2.03 9.40 3.51
C PRO A 135 3.25 10.26 3.88
N VAL A 136 4.27 9.65 4.50
CA VAL A 136 5.54 10.33 4.81
C VAL A 136 6.25 10.70 3.51
N TYR A 137 6.39 9.75 2.59
CA TYR A 137 6.97 9.98 1.28
C TYR A 137 6.21 11.05 0.47
N GLN A 138 4.88 11.05 0.55
CA GLN A 138 4.04 12.08 -0.06
C GLN A 138 4.32 13.48 0.55
N SER A 139 4.53 13.55 1.87
CA SER A 139 4.80 14.81 2.57
C SER A 139 6.19 15.38 2.27
N GLU A 140 7.19 14.51 2.09
CA GLU A 140 8.57 14.88 1.75
C GLU A 140 8.69 15.39 0.31
N THR A 141 7.89 14.84 -0.61
CA THR A 141 7.88 15.19 -2.03
C THR A 141 6.91 16.34 -2.37
N ALA A 142 6.06 16.73 -1.43
CA ALA A 142 5.09 17.81 -1.60
C ALA A 142 5.63 19.19 -1.20
N GLY A 143 5.44 20.17 -2.08
CA GLY A 143 5.69 21.59 -1.79
C GLY A 143 4.82 22.10 -0.63
N SER A 144 5.35 23.06 0.14
CA SER A 144 4.79 23.51 1.44
C SER A 144 3.30 23.84 1.44
N GLY A 145 2.77 24.44 0.37
CA GLY A 145 1.35 24.82 0.28
C GLY A 145 0.39 23.71 -0.18
N GLN A 146 0.89 22.57 -0.68
CA GLN A 146 0.05 21.52 -1.30
C GLN A 146 0.11 20.17 -0.55
N ARG A 147 0.77 20.12 0.61
CA ARG A 147 0.98 18.87 1.37
C ARG A 147 -0.33 18.21 1.77
N GLY A 148 -1.23 18.98 2.40
CA GLY A 148 -2.53 18.48 2.84
C GLY A 148 -3.40 17.99 1.68
N TRP A 149 -3.43 18.74 0.57
CA TRP A 149 -4.14 18.35 -0.64
C TRP A 149 -3.61 17.03 -1.22
N ARG A 150 -2.29 16.86 -1.32
CA ARG A 150 -1.69 15.65 -1.90
C ARG A 150 -1.94 14.42 -1.03
N ILE A 151 -1.84 14.56 0.29
CA ILE A 151 -2.15 13.46 1.22
C ILE A 151 -3.64 13.11 1.14
N ALA A 152 -4.54 14.11 1.04
CA ALA A 152 -5.96 13.87 0.83
C ALA A 152 -6.24 13.14 -0.49
N CYS A 153 -5.60 13.54 -1.60
CA CYS A 153 -5.72 12.87 -2.89
C CYS A 153 -5.27 11.41 -2.85
N GLN A 154 -4.24 11.10 -2.07
CA GLN A 154 -3.74 9.73 -1.91
C GLN A 154 -4.81 8.81 -1.29
N LEU A 155 -5.55 9.32 -0.31
CA LEU A 155 -6.61 8.57 0.38
C LEU A 155 -7.91 8.53 -0.42
N THR A 156 -8.20 9.54 -1.23
CA THR A 156 -9.43 9.64 -2.05
C THR A 156 -9.30 9.00 -3.44
N ALA A 157 -8.25 8.21 -3.66
CA ALA A 157 -7.92 7.45 -4.87
C ALA A 157 -7.75 8.27 -6.15
N MET A 158 -8.66 9.18 -6.55
CA MET A 158 -8.48 10.12 -7.68
C MET A 158 -9.49 11.28 -7.66
N LEU A 159 -9.39 12.21 -6.69
CA LEU A 159 -9.93 13.56 -6.91
C LEU A 159 -8.83 14.46 -7.48
N VAL A 160 -8.40 14.16 -8.70
CA VAL A 160 -7.61 15.11 -9.50
C VAL A 160 -8.57 16.18 -10.02
N LYS A 161 -8.93 17.14 -9.18
CA LYS A 161 -9.23 18.46 -9.72
C LYS A 161 -7.88 18.97 -10.20
N ARG A 162 -7.71 19.06 -11.53
CA ARG A 162 -6.68 19.91 -12.14
C ARG A 162 -6.96 21.32 -11.60
N SER A 163 -6.38 21.67 -10.45
CA SER A 163 -6.23 23.07 -10.09
C SER A 163 -5.35 23.62 -11.19
N GLY A 164 -5.99 24.39 -12.08
CA GLY A 164 -5.36 24.98 -13.24
C GLY A 164 -4.02 25.56 -12.84
N ALA A 165 -3.06 25.37 -13.74
CA ALA A 165 -1.77 26.02 -13.73
C ALA A 165 -1.90 27.40 -13.06
N CYS A 166 -1.28 27.54 -11.89
CA CYS A 166 -0.96 28.87 -11.39
C CYS A 166 -0.01 29.43 -12.44
N ARG A 167 -0.52 30.35 -13.25
CA ARG A 167 0.33 31.33 -13.93
C ARG A 167 1.02 32.18 -12.88
#